data_AF-A0A965P2S0-F1
#
_entry.id   AF-A0A965P2S0-F1
#
_cell.length_a   1.000
_cell.length_b   1.000
_cell.length_c   1.000
_cell.angle_alpha   90.00
_cell.angle_beta   90.00
_cell.angle_gamma   90.00
#
_symmetry.space_group_name_H-M   'P 1'
#
loop_
_entity.id
_entity.type
_entity.pdbx_description
1 polymer ?
#
loop_
_entity_poly.entity_id
_entity_poly.type
_entity_poly.pdbx_seq_one_letter_code
_entity_poly.pdbx_strand_id
1 'polypeptide(L)'
;MSLLPDSRPKLPENRVREILAQHGIPTATEPVAILGVRGYYRDTFGKHGVNDVGTYDDAMFLISPQPMIALNANTDPSRLGWNSGVGKPFAVLQPGLWYFRRGPHKAHPRALRQCTDEEAHNIGIPNEGHFKVERSYGAGDKRNFFESEYFAINIHPGGENTTSSWGCQTVPPSQFKQFIERVWGESIHARQNKIPYLLVEGPLI
;
A
#
# COMPACT_ATOMS: atom_id res chain seq x y z
N MET A 1 3.73 -22.71 5.03
CA MET A 1 2.44 -22.03 5.24
C MET A 1 2.07 -21.34 3.94
N SER A 2 0.78 -21.22 3.62
CA SER A 2 0.35 -20.39 2.49
C SER A 2 0.82 -18.95 2.69
N LEU A 3 1.22 -18.26 1.62
CA LEU A 3 1.48 -16.80 1.64
C LEU A 3 0.20 -15.99 1.48
N LEU A 4 -0.90 -16.62 1.07
CA LEU A 4 -2.12 -15.96 0.67
C LEU A 4 -3.31 -16.52 1.46
N PRO A 5 -4.15 -15.68 2.08
CA PRO A 5 -5.41 -16.11 2.66
C PRO A 5 -6.36 -16.75 1.63
N ASP A 6 -7.16 -17.72 2.05
CA ASP A 6 -8.08 -18.46 1.18
C ASP A 6 -9.22 -17.61 0.60
N SER A 7 -9.49 -16.44 1.21
CA SER A 7 -10.50 -15.51 0.74
C SER A 7 -9.97 -14.09 0.59
N ARG A 8 -10.61 -13.32 -0.29
CA ARG A 8 -10.40 -11.88 -0.41
C ARG A 8 -10.99 -11.12 0.79
N PRO A 9 -10.53 -9.90 1.07
CA PRO A 9 -11.05 -9.09 2.16
C PRO A 9 -12.53 -8.78 1.98
N LYS A 10 -13.26 -8.66 3.09
CA LYS A 10 -14.73 -8.57 3.11
C LYS A 10 -15.28 -7.29 3.73
N LEU A 11 -14.43 -6.27 3.93
CA LEU A 11 -14.87 -4.99 4.46
C LEU A 11 -15.92 -4.36 3.51
N PRO A 12 -17.12 -3.98 3.98
CA PRO A 12 -18.14 -3.38 3.13
C PRO A 12 -17.68 -2.07 2.48
N GLU A 13 -18.10 -1.81 1.23
CA GLU A 13 -17.68 -0.61 0.49
C GLU A 13 -18.09 0.69 1.19
N ASN A 14 -19.29 0.75 1.78
CA ASN A 14 -19.73 1.91 2.55
C ASN A 14 -18.81 2.20 3.73
N ARG A 15 -18.30 1.17 4.40
CA ARG A 15 -17.34 1.31 5.52
C ARG A 15 -15.99 1.81 5.02
N VAL A 16 -15.50 1.31 3.88
CA VAL A 16 -14.27 1.81 3.23
C VAL A 16 -14.40 3.29 2.89
N ARG A 17 -15.51 3.70 2.27
CA ARG A 17 -15.79 5.11 1.93
C ARG A 17 -15.88 6.00 3.16
N GLU A 18 -16.49 5.51 4.25
CA GLU A 18 -16.56 6.22 5.53
C GLU A 18 -15.18 6.47 6.12
N ILE A 19 -14.32 5.44 6.17
CA ILE A 19 -12.94 5.56 6.68
C ILE A 19 -12.15 6.58 5.85
N LEU A 20 -12.22 6.48 4.52
CA LEU A 20 -11.56 7.43 3.62
C LEU A 20 -12.04 8.87 3.85
N ALA A 21 -13.36 9.08 3.99
CA ALA A 21 -13.94 10.39 4.25
C ALA A 21 -13.50 10.97 5.60
N GLN A 22 -13.43 10.16 6.65
CA GLN A 22 -12.93 10.56 7.99
C GLN A 22 -11.47 11.05 7.95
N HIS A 23 -10.70 10.61 6.96
CA HIS A 23 -9.30 11.01 6.74
C HIS A 23 -9.15 12.08 5.64
N GLY A 24 -10.24 12.76 5.27
CA GLY A 24 -10.19 13.86 4.31
C GLY A 24 -10.11 13.44 2.85
N ILE A 25 -10.51 12.20 2.51
CA ILE A 25 -10.54 11.67 1.15
C ILE A 25 -12.00 11.37 0.75
N PRO A 26 -12.87 12.40 0.63
CA PRO A 26 -14.24 12.18 0.20
C PRO A 26 -14.24 11.72 -1.26
N THR A 27 -14.77 10.54 -1.50
CA THR A 27 -14.78 9.89 -2.83
C THR A 27 -15.66 10.62 -3.87
N ALA A 28 -16.41 11.65 -3.46
CA ALA A 28 -17.10 12.56 -4.37
C ALA A 28 -16.13 13.49 -5.12
N THR A 29 -15.01 13.89 -4.50
CA THR A 29 -13.99 14.77 -5.11
C THR A 29 -12.71 14.02 -5.47
N GLU A 30 -12.43 12.90 -4.79
CA GLU A 30 -11.32 11.99 -5.10
C GLU A 30 -11.92 10.63 -5.51
N PRO A 31 -12.48 10.53 -6.73
CA PRO A 31 -13.25 9.35 -7.15
C PRO A 31 -12.42 8.08 -7.22
N VAL A 32 -11.09 8.17 -7.30
CA VAL A 32 -10.18 7.02 -7.32
C VAL A 32 -9.27 7.06 -6.10
N ALA A 33 -9.53 6.21 -5.10
CA ALA A 33 -8.78 6.19 -3.84
C ALA A 33 -8.53 4.77 -3.37
N ILE A 34 -7.46 4.57 -2.61
CA ILE A 34 -7.07 3.26 -2.09
C ILE A 34 -7.02 3.31 -0.56
N LEU A 35 -7.63 2.32 0.09
CA LEU A 35 -7.43 2.02 1.50
C LEU A 35 -6.54 0.78 1.63
N GLY A 36 -5.36 0.93 2.21
CA GLY A 36 -4.52 -0.17 2.70
C GLY A 36 -4.80 -0.42 4.19
N VAL A 37 -4.87 -1.67 4.58
CA VAL A 37 -5.09 -2.09 5.98
C VAL A 37 -4.00 -3.09 6.36
N ARG A 38 -3.04 -2.64 7.15
CA ARG A 38 -2.01 -3.52 7.73
C ARG A 38 -2.63 -4.46 8.76
N GLY A 39 -2.22 -5.72 8.79
CA GLY A 39 -2.71 -6.74 9.71
C GLY A 39 -4.21 -7.01 9.57
N TYR A 40 -4.78 -6.90 8.36
CA TYR A 40 -6.21 -7.14 8.15
C TYR A 40 -6.62 -8.56 8.59
N TYR A 41 -5.77 -9.55 8.33
CA TYR A 41 -5.98 -10.94 8.70
C TYR A 41 -5.20 -11.36 9.96
N ARG A 42 -4.65 -10.43 10.74
CA ARG A 42 -3.76 -10.69 11.90
C ARG A 42 -4.27 -11.77 12.87
N ASP A 43 -5.59 -11.85 13.06
CA ASP A 43 -6.20 -12.79 14.01
C ASP A 43 -6.75 -14.06 13.33
N THR A 44 -6.62 -14.17 12.00
CA THR A 44 -7.25 -15.21 11.17
C THR A 44 -6.32 -15.91 10.18
N PHE A 45 -5.10 -15.39 10.00
CA PHE A 45 -4.11 -15.93 9.07
C PHE A 45 -2.70 -15.79 9.65
N GLY A 46 -1.85 -16.78 9.41
CA GLY A 46 -0.51 -16.80 10.00
C GLY A 46 -0.53 -17.03 11.51
N LYS A 47 0.24 -16.23 12.26
CA LYS A 47 0.32 -16.28 13.71
C LYS A 47 -0.72 -15.35 14.33
N HIS A 48 -1.65 -15.93 15.08
CA HIS A 48 -2.72 -15.18 15.76
C HIS A 48 -2.15 -14.02 16.60
N GLY A 49 -2.66 -12.81 16.36
CA GLY A 49 -2.28 -11.60 17.09
C GLY A 49 -0.95 -10.99 16.63
N VAL A 50 -0.34 -11.50 15.56
CA VAL A 50 0.96 -11.04 15.04
C VAL A 50 0.79 -10.59 13.59
N ASN A 51 1.30 -9.40 13.29
CA ASN A 51 1.43 -8.92 11.92
C ASN A 51 2.64 -9.63 11.28
N ASP A 52 2.40 -10.60 10.41
CA ASP A 52 3.46 -11.43 9.84
C ASP A 52 4.08 -10.72 8.64
N VAL A 53 5.41 -10.60 8.59
CA VAL A 53 6.08 -9.99 7.43
C VAL A 53 6.30 -11.00 6.31
N GLY A 54 6.26 -10.52 5.06
CA GLY A 54 6.51 -11.37 3.90
C GLY A 54 5.36 -12.31 3.55
N THR A 55 4.14 -11.94 3.93
CA THR A 55 2.90 -12.65 3.61
C THR A 55 1.82 -11.65 3.16
N TYR A 56 0.73 -12.14 2.57
CA TYR A 56 -0.39 -11.30 2.12
C TYR A 56 -1.52 -11.22 3.17
N ASP A 57 -1.17 -10.98 4.43
CA ASP A 57 -2.09 -10.85 5.57
C ASP A 57 -2.69 -9.43 5.70
N ASP A 58 -2.33 -8.54 4.79
CA ASP A 58 -2.93 -7.21 4.67
C ASP A 58 -4.06 -7.19 3.64
N ALA A 59 -4.74 -6.05 3.58
CA ALA A 59 -5.77 -5.80 2.58
C ALA A 59 -5.54 -4.48 1.84
N MET A 60 -5.99 -4.44 0.59
CA MET A 60 -6.20 -3.20 -0.15
C MET A 60 -7.60 -3.16 -0.73
N PHE A 61 -8.23 -1.99 -0.66
CA PHE A 61 -9.53 -1.70 -1.25
C PHE A 61 -9.40 -0.53 -2.21
N LEU A 62 -9.73 -0.75 -3.48
CA LEU A 62 -9.79 0.30 -4.49
C LEU A 62 -11.24 0.79 -4.61
N ILE A 63 -11.45 2.06 -4.26
CA ILE A 63 -12.65 2.80 -4.61
C ILE A 63 -12.45 3.45 -5.97
N SER A 64 -13.46 3.31 -6.84
CA SER A 64 -13.55 4.03 -8.10
C SER A 64 -15.03 4.35 -8.41
N PRO A 65 -15.35 4.97 -9.56
CA PRO A 65 -16.73 5.05 -10.06
C PRO A 65 -17.38 3.68 -10.36
N GLN A 66 -16.58 2.61 -10.36
CA GLN A 66 -17.03 1.22 -10.53
C GLN A 66 -17.13 0.55 -9.15
N PRO A 67 -17.81 -0.62 -9.03
CA PRO A 67 -17.83 -1.36 -7.79
C PRO A 67 -16.43 -1.59 -7.21
N MET A 68 -16.32 -1.49 -5.88
CA MET A 68 -15.05 -1.63 -5.18
C MET A 68 -14.34 -2.95 -5.50
N ILE A 69 -13.01 -2.90 -5.60
CA ILE A 69 -12.17 -4.09 -5.67
C ILE A 69 -11.49 -4.29 -4.32
N ALA A 70 -11.75 -5.43 -3.68
CA ALA A 70 -11.02 -5.90 -2.51
C ALA A 70 -9.89 -6.85 -2.94
N LEU A 71 -8.70 -6.65 -2.37
CA LEU A 71 -7.46 -7.34 -2.72
C LEU A 71 -6.76 -7.83 -1.45
N ASN A 72 -6.24 -9.06 -1.48
CA ASN A 72 -5.19 -9.42 -0.54
C ASN A 72 -3.95 -8.58 -0.87
N ALA A 73 -3.21 -8.17 0.15
CA ALA A 73 -2.07 -7.29 -0.02
C ALA A 73 -0.98 -7.58 1.00
N ASN A 74 0.19 -7.02 0.77
CA ASN A 74 1.30 -6.92 1.69
C ASN A 74 1.74 -5.46 1.69
N THR A 75 1.66 -4.81 2.84
CA THR A 75 1.95 -3.40 3.09
C THR A 75 3.28 -3.20 3.82
N ASP A 76 3.94 -4.32 4.16
CA ASP A 76 5.21 -4.42 4.85
C ASP A 76 6.35 -4.88 3.94
N PRO A 77 7.62 -4.71 4.33
CA PRO A 77 8.71 -5.36 3.63
C PRO A 77 8.61 -6.88 3.78
N SER A 78 9.17 -7.63 2.83
CA SER A 78 9.19 -9.09 2.90
C SER A 78 10.03 -9.64 4.05
N ARG A 79 10.89 -8.79 4.64
CA ARG A 79 11.81 -9.12 5.74
C ARG A 79 12.04 -7.87 6.59
N LEU A 80 12.43 -8.08 7.84
CA LEU A 80 12.91 -7.04 8.74
C LEU A 80 14.43 -7.17 8.92
N GLY A 81 15.05 -6.18 9.53
CA GLY A 81 16.49 -6.14 9.77
C GLY A 81 17.27 -5.47 8.65
N TRP A 82 18.56 -5.79 8.54
CA TRP A 82 19.48 -5.10 7.62
C TRP A 82 19.20 -5.46 6.15
N ASN A 83 19.02 -4.43 5.31
CA ASN A 83 18.94 -4.57 3.86
C ASN A 83 20.24 -4.07 3.23
N SER A 84 21.10 -5.01 2.82
CA SER A 84 22.38 -4.70 2.16
C SER A 84 22.21 -3.99 0.81
N GLY A 85 21.06 -4.15 0.15
CA GLY A 85 20.78 -3.48 -1.12
C GLY A 85 20.53 -1.98 -1.00
N VAL A 86 20.27 -1.47 0.21
CA VAL A 86 20.06 -0.04 0.49
C VAL A 86 21.05 0.48 1.55
N GLY A 87 21.79 -0.41 2.23
CA GLY A 87 22.73 -0.04 3.29
C GLY A 87 22.04 0.51 4.54
N LYS A 88 20.78 0.10 4.79
CA LYS A 88 19.93 0.49 5.92
C LYS A 88 18.97 -0.66 6.26
N PRO A 89 18.25 -0.62 7.39
CA PRO A 89 17.18 -1.57 7.63
C PRO A 89 16.05 -1.48 6.60
N PHE A 90 15.28 -2.56 6.46
CA PHE A 90 14.07 -2.56 5.64
C PHE A 90 13.10 -1.45 6.07
N ALA A 91 12.45 -0.83 5.08
CA ALA A 91 11.51 0.26 5.30
C ALA A 91 10.11 -0.30 5.55
N VAL A 92 9.47 0.15 6.63
CA VAL A 92 8.07 -0.11 6.95
C VAL A 92 7.31 1.21 6.81
N LEU A 93 6.48 1.33 5.77
CA LEU A 93 5.68 2.54 5.53
C LEU A 93 4.76 2.80 6.73
N GLN A 94 4.79 4.00 7.28
CA GLN A 94 3.96 4.32 8.44
C GLN A 94 2.49 4.51 8.04
N PRO A 95 1.54 4.17 8.93
CA PRO A 95 0.14 4.55 8.75
C PRO A 95 0.01 6.06 8.48
N GLY A 96 -0.87 6.41 7.56
CA GLY A 96 -1.03 7.78 7.10
C GLY A 96 -1.62 7.88 5.70
N LEU A 97 -1.91 9.12 5.30
CA LEU A 97 -2.34 9.45 3.95
C LEU A 97 -1.13 9.74 3.07
N TRP A 98 -0.95 8.92 2.05
CA TRP A 98 0.11 9.00 1.06
C TRP A 98 -0.49 9.21 -0.33
N TYR A 99 0.31 9.73 -1.27
CA TYR A 99 -0.13 9.94 -2.64
C TYR A 99 0.82 9.23 -3.59
N PHE A 100 0.23 8.38 -4.44
CA PHE A 100 0.95 7.73 -5.53
C PHE A 100 0.60 8.38 -6.85
N ARG A 101 1.43 8.12 -7.87
CA ARG A 101 1.17 8.47 -9.26
C ARG A 101 1.33 7.25 -10.14
N ARG A 102 0.61 7.22 -11.26
CA ARG A 102 0.80 6.22 -12.31
C ARG A 102 2.24 6.28 -12.84
N GLY A 103 2.92 5.15 -12.93
CA GLY A 103 4.26 5.08 -13.51
C GLY A 103 4.86 3.67 -13.46
N PRO A 104 6.06 3.49 -14.00
CA PRO A 104 6.73 2.20 -13.99
C PRO A 104 7.38 1.89 -12.63
N HIS A 105 7.59 0.61 -12.36
CA HIS A 105 8.47 0.11 -11.30
C HIS A 105 9.31 -1.06 -11.84
N LYS A 106 10.61 -0.83 -12.10
CA LYS A 106 11.52 -1.84 -12.67
C LYS A 106 10.91 -2.49 -13.92
N ALA A 107 10.70 -3.81 -13.89
CA ALA A 107 10.10 -4.60 -14.98
C ALA A 107 8.57 -4.47 -15.09
N HIS A 108 7.91 -3.71 -14.22
CA HIS A 108 6.47 -3.49 -14.23
C HIS A 108 6.16 -2.11 -14.87
N PRO A 109 5.80 -2.05 -16.16
CA PRO A 109 5.55 -0.78 -16.85
C PRO A 109 4.31 -0.06 -16.30
N ARG A 110 3.41 -0.79 -15.64
CA ARG A 110 2.21 -0.25 -14.99
C ARG A 110 2.26 -0.59 -13.51
N ALA A 111 2.60 0.41 -12.70
CA ALA A 111 2.58 0.40 -11.25
C ALA A 111 1.99 1.72 -10.75
N LEU A 112 1.86 1.86 -9.43
CA LEU A 112 1.68 3.15 -8.77
C LEU A 112 2.96 3.45 -8.01
N ARG A 113 3.50 4.66 -8.16
CA ARG A 113 4.80 5.00 -7.59
C ARG A 113 4.77 6.25 -6.73
N GLN A 114 5.71 6.33 -5.80
CA GLN A 114 6.01 7.58 -5.11
C GLN A 114 6.43 8.63 -6.15
N CYS A 115 5.95 9.87 -5.97
CA CYS A 115 6.38 11.00 -6.77
C CYS A 115 7.79 11.44 -6.35
N THR A 116 8.56 11.95 -7.30
CA THR A 116 9.72 12.80 -6.96
C THR A 116 9.24 14.16 -6.44
N ASP A 117 10.13 14.91 -5.79
CA ASP A 117 9.82 16.25 -5.26
C ASP A 117 9.25 17.18 -6.34
N GLU A 118 9.88 17.20 -7.51
CA GLU A 118 9.43 17.99 -8.67
C GLU A 118 8.01 17.58 -9.12
N GLU A 119 7.75 16.28 -9.20
CA GLU A 119 6.43 15.80 -9.62
C GLU A 119 5.35 16.07 -8.59
N ALA A 120 5.68 15.92 -7.31
CA ALA A 120 4.79 16.22 -6.19
C ALA A 120 4.42 17.70 -6.19
N HIS A 121 5.40 18.59 -6.38
CA HIS A 121 5.18 20.02 -6.54
C HIS A 121 4.23 20.31 -7.72
N ASN A 122 4.53 19.74 -8.89
CA ASN A 122 3.76 19.98 -10.12
C ASN A 122 2.29 19.53 -10.05
N ILE A 123 1.94 18.57 -9.17
CA ILE A 123 0.56 18.06 -9.05
C ILE A 123 -0.08 18.34 -7.68
N GLY A 124 0.55 19.20 -6.87
CA GLY A 124 0.03 19.63 -5.58
C GLY A 124 -0.13 18.47 -4.59
N ILE A 125 0.88 17.61 -4.48
CA ILE A 125 1.01 16.65 -3.38
C ILE A 125 1.76 17.34 -2.22
N PRO A 126 1.27 17.23 -0.97
CA PRO A 126 1.93 17.83 0.19
C PRO A 126 3.28 17.15 0.51
N ASN A 127 4.10 17.83 1.31
CA ASN A 127 5.37 17.32 1.83
C ASN A 127 6.31 16.79 0.74
N GLU A 128 6.33 17.42 -0.44
CA GLU A 128 7.21 17.04 -1.56
C GLU A 128 7.03 15.57 -2.01
N GLY A 129 5.91 14.93 -1.66
CA GLY A 129 5.69 13.51 -1.94
C GLY A 129 6.53 12.56 -1.09
N HIS A 130 7.18 13.06 -0.04
CA HIS A 130 7.95 12.26 0.90
C HIS A 130 7.04 11.34 1.71
N PHE A 131 7.49 10.10 1.89
CA PHE A 131 6.81 9.11 2.71
C PHE A 131 7.54 9.01 4.03
N LYS A 132 6.82 8.67 5.11
CA LYS A 132 7.43 8.36 6.41
C LYS A 132 7.57 6.86 6.57
N VAL A 133 8.76 6.39 6.89
CA VAL A 133 9.03 4.97 7.14
C VAL A 133 9.66 4.78 8.51
N GLU A 134 9.44 3.62 9.12
CA GLU A 134 10.32 3.07 10.14
C GLU A 134 11.37 2.19 9.45
N ARG A 135 12.64 2.41 9.78
CA ARG A 135 13.73 1.50 9.46
C ARG A 135 13.77 0.43 10.55
N SER A 136 13.21 -0.74 10.26
CA SER A 136 12.84 -1.69 11.31
C SER A 136 13.72 -2.93 11.36
N TYR A 137 14.23 -3.26 12.55
CA TYR A 137 14.84 -4.53 12.92
C TYR A 137 13.83 -5.54 13.49
N GLY A 138 12.57 -5.13 13.70
CA GLY A 138 11.60 -5.89 14.47
C GLY A 138 10.77 -4.97 15.36
N ALA A 139 9.58 -5.44 15.75
CA ALA A 139 8.71 -4.71 16.66
C ALA A 139 9.42 -4.41 17.99
N GLY A 140 9.46 -3.12 18.38
CA GLY A 140 10.04 -2.67 19.65
C GLY A 140 11.57 -2.70 19.74
N ASP A 141 12.28 -2.97 18.64
CA ASP A 141 13.75 -2.95 18.64
C ASP A 141 14.26 -1.51 18.79
N LYS A 142 15.15 -1.27 19.75
CA LYS A 142 15.69 0.07 20.08
C LYS A 142 16.55 0.67 18.96
N ARG A 143 16.98 -0.13 18.00
CA ARG A 143 17.73 0.32 16.82
C ARG A 143 16.82 0.86 15.72
N ASN A 144 15.51 0.71 15.86
CA ASN A 144 14.56 1.27 14.91
C ASN A 144 14.62 2.79 14.93
N PHE A 145 14.41 3.42 13.78
CA PHE A 145 14.34 4.87 13.65
C PHE A 145 13.45 5.27 12.48
N PHE A 146 12.99 6.52 12.48
CA PHE A 146 12.11 7.05 11.45
C PHE A 146 12.86 7.93 10.46
N GLU A 147 12.47 7.84 9.20
CA GLU A 147 12.94 8.71 8.11
C GLU A 147 11.73 9.20 7.29
N SER A 148 11.81 10.40 6.73
CA SER A 148 10.80 10.96 5.83
C SER A 148 11.45 11.53 4.58
N GLU A 149 11.41 10.80 3.46
CA GLU A 149 12.12 11.15 2.22
C GLU A 149 11.44 10.50 1.00
N TYR A 150 12.05 10.63 -0.17
CA TYR A 150 11.83 9.74 -1.32
C TYR A 150 12.51 8.38 -1.12
N PHE A 151 11.72 7.30 -1.13
CA PHE A 151 12.20 5.92 -0.93
C PHE A 151 11.96 5.00 -2.13
N ALA A 152 11.33 5.50 -3.19
CA ALA A 152 10.80 4.69 -4.29
C ALA A 152 9.89 3.56 -3.80
N ILE A 153 9.06 3.83 -2.78
CA ILE A 153 8.00 2.93 -2.32
C ILE A 153 6.86 2.97 -3.33
N ASN A 154 6.49 1.82 -3.87
CA ASN A 154 5.53 1.68 -4.98
C ASN A 154 4.46 0.63 -4.65
N ILE A 155 3.37 0.61 -5.42
CA ILE A 155 2.39 -0.47 -5.46
C ILE A 155 2.58 -1.26 -6.75
N HIS A 156 2.96 -2.52 -6.63
CA HIS A 156 3.30 -3.39 -7.76
C HIS A 156 2.90 -4.85 -7.47
N PRO A 157 2.95 -5.80 -8.43
CA PRO A 157 2.65 -7.19 -8.11
C PRO A 157 3.80 -7.76 -7.28
N GLY A 158 3.48 -8.57 -6.28
CA GLY A 158 4.50 -9.41 -5.63
C GLY A 158 4.76 -10.68 -6.45
N GLY A 159 5.14 -11.77 -5.80
CA GLY A 159 5.32 -13.08 -6.42
C GLY A 159 4.42 -14.14 -5.81
N GLU A 160 4.34 -15.30 -6.46
CA GLU A 160 3.54 -16.43 -5.95
C GLU A 160 4.08 -16.99 -4.62
N ASN A 161 5.40 -16.89 -4.40
CA ASN A 161 6.10 -17.47 -3.25
C ASN A 161 6.81 -16.42 -2.37
N THR A 162 6.59 -15.13 -2.60
CA THR A 162 7.23 -14.03 -1.88
C THR A 162 6.47 -12.74 -2.15
N THR A 163 6.43 -11.81 -1.20
CA THR A 163 5.83 -10.50 -1.44
C THR A 163 6.76 -9.56 -2.22
N SER A 164 8.03 -9.93 -2.43
CA SER A 164 9.03 -9.20 -3.24
C SER A 164 9.15 -7.71 -2.93
N SER A 165 9.05 -7.36 -1.64
CA SER A 165 9.02 -5.98 -1.16
C SER A 165 10.19 -5.66 -0.24
N TRP A 166 10.84 -4.52 -0.48
CA TRP A 166 11.79 -3.92 0.47
C TRP A 166 11.17 -2.76 1.29
N GLY A 167 9.84 -2.58 1.17
CA GLY A 167 9.03 -1.49 1.73
C GLY A 167 7.91 -1.01 0.79
N CYS A 168 7.91 -1.50 -0.46
CA CYS A 168 6.79 -1.37 -1.39
C CYS A 168 5.54 -2.07 -0.86
N GLN A 169 4.40 -1.68 -1.41
CA GLN A 169 3.14 -2.35 -1.18
C GLN A 169 2.91 -3.32 -2.34
N THR A 170 2.50 -4.55 -2.07
CA THR A 170 2.35 -5.57 -3.11
C THR A 170 1.04 -6.30 -3.04
N VAL A 171 0.55 -6.69 -4.21
CA VAL A 171 -0.69 -7.46 -4.39
C VAL A 171 -0.32 -8.76 -5.11
N PRO A 172 -0.97 -9.90 -4.81
CA PRO A 172 -0.72 -11.15 -5.51
C PRO A 172 -0.87 -10.99 -7.03
N PRO A 173 -0.01 -11.62 -7.86
CA PRO A 173 -0.07 -11.47 -9.31
C PRO A 173 -1.45 -11.76 -9.92
N SER A 174 -2.14 -12.77 -9.40
CA SER A 174 -3.50 -13.17 -9.81
C SER A 174 -4.56 -12.09 -9.60
N GLN A 175 -4.33 -11.12 -8.69
CA GLN A 175 -5.25 -10.03 -8.38
C GLN A 175 -4.78 -8.69 -8.96
N PHE A 176 -3.47 -8.53 -9.16
CA PHE A 176 -2.87 -7.24 -9.54
C PHE A 176 -3.33 -6.73 -10.91
N LYS A 177 -3.51 -7.60 -11.91
CA LYS A 177 -3.90 -7.16 -13.27
C LYS A 177 -5.22 -6.38 -13.26
N GLN A 178 -6.25 -6.93 -12.61
CA GLN A 178 -7.56 -6.29 -12.50
C GLN A 178 -7.45 -4.95 -11.77
N PHE A 179 -6.67 -4.91 -10.68
CA PHE A 179 -6.43 -3.71 -9.91
C PHE A 179 -5.76 -2.60 -10.73
N ILE A 180 -4.64 -2.91 -11.38
CA ILE A 180 -3.84 -1.88 -12.06
C ILE A 180 -4.54 -1.34 -13.31
N GLU A 181 -5.26 -2.20 -14.04
CA GLU A 181 -6.09 -1.79 -15.17
C GLU A 181 -7.21 -0.85 -14.72
N ARG A 182 -7.90 -1.17 -13.62
CA ARG A 182 -8.95 -0.33 -13.04
C ARG A 182 -8.40 1.01 -12.58
N VAL A 183 -7.41 1.03 -11.68
CA VAL A 183 -6.92 2.29 -11.10
C VAL A 183 -6.35 3.23 -12.18
N TRP A 184 -5.66 2.69 -13.19
CA TRP A 184 -5.16 3.50 -14.31
C TRP A 184 -6.29 4.03 -15.19
N GLY A 185 -7.25 3.18 -15.58
CA GLY A 185 -8.34 3.58 -16.46
C GLY A 185 -9.24 4.63 -15.83
N GLU A 186 -9.65 4.41 -14.59
CA GLU A 186 -10.54 5.32 -13.87
C GLU A 186 -9.83 6.64 -13.53
N SER A 187 -8.55 6.61 -13.15
CA SER A 187 -7.84 7.86 -12.84
C SER A 187 -7.58 8.69 -14.11
N ILE A 188 -7.40 8.06 -15.28
CA ILE A 188 -7.35 8.77 -16.57
C ILE A 188 -8.71 9.42 -16.86
N HIS A 189 -9.79 8.65 -16.74
CA HIS A 189 -11.14 9.13 -17.01
C HIS A 189 -11.52 10.30 -16.10
N ALA A 190 -11.19 10.20 -14.81
CA ALA A 190 -11.42 11.24 -13.81
C ALA A 190 -10.41 12.40 -13.88
N ARG A 191 -9.40 12.36 -14.77
CA ARG A 191 -8.28 13.32 -14.84
C ARG A 191 -7.54 13.48 -13.51
N GLN A 192 -7.51 12.41 -12.71
CA GLN A 192 -6.88 12.36 -11.40
C GLN A 192 -5.41 11.93 -11.57
N ASN A 193 -4.49 12.87 -11.31
CA ASN A 193 -3.05 12.66 -11.51
C ASN A 193 -2.31 12.21 -10.25
N LYS A 194 -2.94 12.36 -9.08
CA LYS A 194 -2.50 11.81 -7.80
C LYS A 194 -3.55 10.81 -7.31
N ILE A 195 -3.12 9.70 -6.72
CA ILE A 195 -4.00 8.64 -6.23
C ILE A 195 -3.81 8.60 -4.71
N PRO A 196 -4.81 9.08 -3.93
CA PRO A 196 -4.79 8.96 -2.49
C PRO A 196 -4.70 7.50 -2.07
N TYR A 197 -3.78 7.22 -1.15
CA TYR A 197 -3.58 5.93 -0.50
C TYR A 197 -3.56 6.16 1.01
N LEU A 198 -4.61 5.73 1.70
CA LEU A 198 -4.66 5.74 3.14
C LEU A 198 -4.20 4.39 3.67
N LEU A 199 -3.13 4.37 4.47
CA LEU A 199 -2.71 3.18 5.21
C LEU A 199 -3.16 3.30 6.67
N VAL A 200 -3.88 2.30 7.15
CA VAL A 200 -4.31 2.18 8.56
C VAL A 200 -3.87 0.85 9.16
N GLU A 201 -3.86 0.78 10.49
CA GLU A 201 -3.66 -0.46 11.25
C GLU A 201 -5.00 -1.20 11.42
N GLY A 202 -4.97 -2.51 11.27
CA GLY A 202 -6.09 -3.41 11.47
C GLY A 202 -6.04 -4.19 12.80
N PRO A 203 -6.93 -5.20 12.95
CA PRO A 203 -8.05 -5.48 12.06
C PRO A 203 -9.12 -4.39 12.18
N LEU A 204 -9.83 -4.14 11.09
CA LEU A 204 -11.00 -3.28 11.10
C LEU A 204 -12.22 -4.13 11.41
N ILE A 205 -12.93 -3.78 12.49
CA ILE A 205 -14.21 -4.37 12.90
C ILE A 205 -15.33 -3.75 12.04
#